data_AF-A0A9D6M7C8-F1
#
_entry.id   AF-A0A9D6M7C8-F1
#
_cell.length_a   1.000
_cell.length_b   1.000
_cell.length_c   1.000
_cell.angle_alpha   90.00
_cell.angle_beta   90.00
_cell.angle_gamma   90.00
#
_symmetry.space_group_name_H-M   'P 1'
#
loop_
_entity.id
_entity.type
_entity.pdbx_description
1 polymer ?
#
loop_
_entity_poly.entity_id
_entity_poly.type
_entity_poly.pdbx_seq_one_letter_code
_entity_poly.pdbx_strand_id
1 'polypeptide(L)'
;MAAQGAYPDGILPSVLPGEVHAYTVVDYNFVWVELLSLYRKLSGDEEFVTAMWPALVKMLDRFHQDLNAEGLLLSQPGRRLFLDWAPLSRNEPNAVYNLHYLLALHSAASMATARRASGEADCWGARASALRHAARSAFWRDGVWYDDAERTTFSQLAAALALLAGAAEPGEEAGLLDAIAARSLDSNDEAAPGKMVLASPFMHHYIFEALRRGGKSHYVMEIIRRRWGRWAEAGYPTTWENWNVDFPDGSQCHAFSAHPRYHLAEIARDRGGI
;
A
#
# COMPACT_ATOMS: atom_id res chain seq x y z
N MET A 1 6.45 -1.91 20.21
CA MET A 1 5.13 -1.53 20.74
C MET A 1 3.99 -2.24 20.02
N ALA A 2 3.83 -2.14 18.68
CA ALA A 2 2.72 -2.81 17.98
C ALA A 2 2.63 -4.32 18.24
N ALA A 3 3.73 -5.06 18.10
CA ALA A 3 3.80 -6.48 18.41
C ALA A 3 3.47 -6.82 19.88
N GLN A 4 3.71 -5.90 20.82
CA GLN A 4 3.38 -6.11 22.24
C GLN A 4 1.89 -5.91 22.52
N GLY A 5 1.21 -5.09 21.73
CA GLY A 5 -0.24 -4.88 21.80
C GLY A 5 -1.04 -5.80 20.87
N ALA A 6 -0.41 -6.82 20.28
CA ALA A 6 -1.08 -7.73 19.36
C ALA A 6 -2.27 -8.43 20.03
N TYR A 7 -3.38 -8.52 19.31
CA TYR A 7 -4.56 -9.26 19.76
C TYR A 7 -4.26 -10.77 19.87
N PRO A 8 -5.08 -11.55 20.61
CA PRO A 8 -4.91 -12.99 20.71
C PRO A 8 -4.89 -13.73 19.37
N ASP A 9 -5.53 -13.18 18.34
CA ASP A 9 -5.55 -13.71 16.98
C ASP A 9 -4.31 -13.33 16.14
N GLY A 10 -3.41 -12.48 16.66
CA GLY A 10 -2.17 -12.06 15.99
C GLY A 10 -2.26 -10.77 15.20
N ILE A 11 -3.45 -10.15 15.11
CA ILE A 11 -3.61 -8.86 14.46
C ILE A 11 -2.99 -7.76 15.34
N LEU A 12 -2.30 -6.80 14.72
CA LEU A 12 -1.73 -5.66 15.40
C LEU A 12 -2.75 -4.52 15.51
N PRO A 13 -2.80 -3.79 16.64
CA PRO A 13 -3.62 -2.59 16.81
C PRO A 13 -3.06 -1.41 16.00
N SER A 14 -3.92 -0.45 15.66
CA SER A 14 -3.56 0.64 14.75
C SER A 14 -3.16 1.95 15.45
N VAL A 15 -3.54 2.13 16.72
CA VAL A 15 -3.18 3.30 17.53
C VAL A 15 -2.62 2.81 18.86
N LEU A 16 -1.43 3.31 19.23
CA LEU A 16 -0.60 2.74 20.28
C LEU A 16 0.24 3.81 21.00
N PRO A 17 0.45 3.69 22.33
CA PRO A 17 -0.38 2.89 23.24
C PRO A 17 -1.79 3.49 23.30
N GLY A 18 -2.82 2.65 23.34
CA GLY A 18 -4.21 3.11 23.38
C GLY A 18 -5.09 2.14 24.15
N GLU A 19 -6.02 2.67 24.95
CA GLU A 19 -7.00 1.88 25.71
C GLU A 19 -8.16 1.40 24.81
N VAL A 20 -8.34 2.04 23.66
CA VAL A 20 -9.45 1.77 22.74
C VAL A 20 -9.05 0.67 21.75
N HIS A 21 -9.42 -0.56 22.09
CA HIS A 21 -9.22 -1.75 21.25
C HIS A 21 -10.14 -1.76 19.99
N ALA A 22 -11.15 -0.89 19.95
CA ALA A 22 -12.19 -0.87 18.92
C ALA A 22 -11.76 -0.28 17.55
N TYR A 23 -10.54 0.25 17.43
CA TYR A 23 -10.04 0.84 16.18
C TYR A 23 -8.86 0.05 15.62
N THR A 24 -9.12 -1.19 15.21
CA THR A 24 -8.15 -1.94 14.41
C THR A 24 -8.42 -1.73 12.92
N VAL A 25 -7.62 -0.87 12.32
CA VAL A 25 -7.41 -0.77 10.87
C VAL A 25 -6.56 -1.94 10.42
N VAL A 26 -7.19 -2.92 9.78
CA VAL A 26 -6.60 -4.25 9.58
C VAL A 26 -5.46 -4.23 8.55
N ASP A 27 -5.61 -3.47 7.48
CA ASP A 27 -4.65 -3.35 6.38
C ASP A 27 -3.37 -2.58 6.76
N TYR A 28 -3.35 -1.85 7.88
CA TYR A 28 -2.11 -1.27 8.41
C TYR A 28 -1.09 -2.32 8.86
N ASN A 29 -1.53 -3.56 9.10
CA ASN A 29 -0.65 -4.67 9.40
C ASN A 29 0.30 -4.99 8.23
N PHE A 30 -0.12 -4.74 6.99
CA PHE A 30 0.72 -4.96 5.80
C PHE A 30 1.83 -3.92 5.73
N VAL A 31 1.51 -2.67 6.03
CA VAL A 31 2.50 -1.59 6.18
C VAL A 31 3.50 -1.91 7.29
N TRP A 32 3.07 -2.56 8.39
CA TRP A 32 4.00 -2.98 9.44
C TRP A 32 5.03 -4.01 8.94
N VAL A 33 4.65 -4.94 8.06
CA VAL A 33 5.61 -5.88 7.43
C VAL A 33 6.63 -5.12 6.57
N GLU A 34 6.17 -4.15 5.78
CA GLU A 34 7.03 -3.32 4.96
C GLU A 34 7.98 -2.48 5.81
N LEU A 35 7.50 -1.90 6.91
CA LEU A 35 8.32 -1.13 7.86
C LEU A 35 9.35 -2.01 8.57
N LEU A 36 9.01 -3.26 8.94
CA LEU A 36 9.98 -4.20 9.50
C LEU A 36 11.09 -4.53 8.49
N SER A 37 10.72 -4.75 7.22
CA SER A 37 11.67 -4.97 6.13
C SER A 37 12.55 -3.75 5.86
N LEU A 38 11.97 -2.56 5.85
CA LEU A 38 12.69 -1.29 5.69
C LEU A 38 13.65 -1.06 6.86
N TYR A 39 13.19 -1.23 8.10
CA TYR A 39 14.00 -1.10 9.30
C TYR A 39 15.21 -2.02 9.23
N ARG A 40 15.00 -3.32 8.95
CA ARG A 40 16.09 -4.29 8.77
C ARG A 40 17.13 -3.83 7.75
N LYS A 41 16.68 -3.34 6.59
CA LYS A 41 17.58 -2.86 5.51
C LYS A 41 18.40 -1.64 5.92
N LEU A 42 17.80 -0.73 6.70
CA LEU A 42 18.45 0.52 7.11
C LEU A 42 19.37 0.35 8.33
N SER A 43 18.96 -0.45 9.32
CA SER A 43 19.70 -0.61 10.57
C SER A 43 20.65 -1.80 10.59
N GLY A 44 20.34 -2.87 9.85
CA GLY A 44 21.01 -4.17 9.98
C GLY A 44 20.73 -4.88 11.31
N ASP A 45 19.78 -4.39 12.12
CA ASP A 45 19.46 -4.95 13.44
C ASP A 45 18.64 -6.25 13.32
N GLU A 46 19.35 -7.36 13.15
CA GLU A 46 18.76 -8.69 13.05
C GLU A 46 18.23 -9.21 14.40
N GLU A 47 18.69 -8.68 15.54
CA GLU A 47 18.19 -9.07 16.87
C GLU A 47 16.75 -8.58 17.03
N PHE A 48 16.49 -7.31 16.72
CA PHE A 48 15.14 -6.75 16.73
C PHE A 48 14.20 -7.50 15.78
N VAL A 49 14.67 -7.80 14.56
CA VAL A 49 13.87 -8.57 13.59
C VAL A 49 13.56 -9.97 14.12
N THR A 50 14.51 -10.62 14.79
CA THR A 50 14.30 -11.92 15.45
C THR A 50 13.21 -11.82 16.52
N ALA A 51 13.26 -10.77 17.35
CA ALA A 51 12.27 -10.55 18.40
C ALA A 51 10.86 -10.31 17.84
N MET A 52 10.74 -9.70 16.66
CA MET A 52 9.46 -9.46 15.98
C MET A 52 8.95 -10.66 15.17
N TRP A 53 9.80 -11.66 14.90
CA TRP A 53 9.48 -12.80 14.02
C TRP A 53 8.24 -13.59 14.44
N PRO A 54 8.03 -13.94 15.73
CA PRO A 54 6.84 -14.68 16.14
C PRO A 54 5.53 -13.91 15.86
N ALA A 55 5.54 -12.59 16.01
CA ALA A 55 4.39 -11.74 15.71
C ALA A 55 4.11 -11.71 14.20
N LEU A 56 5.16 -11.58 13.37
CA LEU A 56 5.06 -11.63 11.90
C LEU A 56 4.43 -12.95 11.43
N VAL A 57 4.95 -14.10 11.91
CA VAL A 57 4.45 -15.43 11.56
C VAL A 57 2.97 -15.56 11.93
N LYS A 58 2.63 -15.27 13.19
CA LYS A 58 1.26 -15.39 13.69
C LYS A 58 0.27 -14.52 12.90
N MET A 59 0.68 -13.29 12.58
CA MET A 59 -0.13 -12.35 11.80
C MET A 59 -0.37 -12.86 10.38
N LEU A 60 0.67 -13.29 9.66
CA LEU A 60 0.52 -13.79 8.29
C LEU A 60 -0.26 -15.11 8.22
N ASP A 61 -0.13 -15.97 9.23
CA ASP A 61 -0.96 -17.17 9.33
C ASP A 61 -2.43 -16.83 9.60
N ARG A 62 -2.70 -15.82 10.43
CA ARG A 62 -4.07 -15.36 10.67
C ARG A 62 -4.71 -14.81 9.39
N PHE A 63 -4.04 -13.93 8.65
CA PHE A 63 -4.55 -13.42 7.37
C PHE A 63 -4.78 -14.55 6.36
N HIS A 64 -3.92 -15.58 6.33
CA HIS A 64 -4.12 -16.71 5.43
C HIS A 64 -5.39 -17.53 5.74
N GLN A 65 -5.85 -17.55 7.00
CA GLN A 65 -7.10 -18.22 7.38
C GLN A 65 -8.36 -17.48 6.91
N ASP A 66 -8.23 -16.20 6.55
CA ASP A 66 -9.34 -15.33 6.16
C ASP A 66 -9.52 -15.29 4.62
N LEU A 67 -8.90 -16.22 3.90
CA LEU A 67 -9.12 -16.41 2.46
C LEU A 67 -10.47 -17.11 2.21
N ASN A 68 -11.18 -16.67 1.19
CA ASN A 68 -12.39 -17.32 0.69
C ASN A 68 -12.08 -18.54 -0.19
N ALA A 69 -13.13 -19.18 -0.73
CA ALA A 69 -12.99 -20.37 -1.58
C ALA A 69 -12.22 -20.10 -2.89
N GLU A 70 -12.24 -18.84 -3.36
CA GLU A 70 -11.52 -18.38 -4.54
C GLU A 70 -10.05 -18.01 -4.24
N GLY A 71 -9.62 -18.10 -2.97
CA GLY A 71 -8.26 -17.77 -2.53
C GLY A 71 -8.00 -16.28 -2.35
N LEU A 72 -9.05 -15.46 -2.20
CA LEU A 72 -8.99 -14.02 -1.95
C LEU A 72 -9.26 -13.70 -0.48
N LEU A 73 -8.50 -12.76 0.05
CA LEU A 73 -8.62 -12.28 1.41
C LEU A 73 -9.90 -11.47 1.61
N LEU A 74 -10.61 -11.79 2.70
CA LEU A 74 -11.78 -11.07 3.19
C LEU A 74 -11.49 -10.36 4.51
N SER A 75 -12.05 -9.17 4.67
CA SER A 75 -12.05 -8.43 5.92
C SER A 75 -12.95 -9.13 6.94
N GLN A 76 -12.53 -9.09 8.20
CA GLN A 76 -13.24 -9.78 9.27
C GLN A 76 -14.18 -8.81 10.01
N PRO A 77 -15.35 -9.28 10.45
CA PRO A 77 -16.26 -8.48 11.27
C PRO A 77 -15.56 -7.85 12.48
N GLY A 78 -15.91 -6.60 12.80
CA GLY A 78 -15.32 -5.86 13.93
C GLY A 78 -13.93 -5.28 13.66
N ARG A 79 -13.40 -5.41 12.43
CA ARG A 79 -12.19 -4.72 11.97
C ARG A 79 -12.56 -3.64 10.96
N ARG A 80 -11.81 -2.55 10.94
CA ARG A 80 -11.94 -1.51 9.91
C ARG A 80 -10.99 -1.82 8.76
N LEU A 81 -11.51 -1.88 7.54
CA LEU A 81 -10.70 -1.93 6.32
C LEU A 81 -10.53 -0.50 5.77
N PHE A 82 -9.31 0.06 5.84
CA PHE A 82 -9.09 1.48 5.53
C PHE A 82 -8.88 1.78 4.05
N LEU A 83 -8.06 1.00 3.34
CA LEU A 83 -7.67 1.12 1.93
C LEU A 83 -7.05 2.47 1.54
N ASP A 84 -7.84 3.53 1.55
CA ASP A 84 -7.43 4.89 1.22
C ASP A 84 -8.47 5.92 1.68
N TRP A 85 -8.11 7.19 1.71
CA TRP A 85 -9.07 8.32 1.76
C TRP A 85 -9.56 8.72 0.36
N ALA A 86 -9.90 7.72 -0.46
CA ALA A 86 -10.39 7.88 -1.83
C ALA A 86 -11.73 7.15 -2.03
N PRO A 87 -12.58 7.62 -2.96
CA PRO A 87 -13.89 7.01 -3.26
C PRO A 87 -13.76 5.77 -4.16
N LEU A 88 -12.83 4.86 -3.82
CA LEU A 88 -12.72 3.53 -4.41
C LEU A 88 -13.73 2.59 -3.75
N SER A 89 -14.14 1.55 -4.50
CA SER A 89 -15.09 0.56 -4.03
C SER A 89 -14.63 -0.11 -2.73
N ARG A 90 -15.59 -0.34 -1.84
CA ARG A 90 -15.40 -1.06 -0.57
C ARG A 90 -16.01 -2.45 -0.59
N ASN A 91 -16.47 -2.90 -1.75
CA ASN A 91 -16.98 -4.25 -1.92
C ASN A 91 -15.86 -5.27 -1.71
N GLU A 92 -16.24 -6.43 -1.17
CA GLU A 92 -15.34 -7.54 -0.93
C GLU A 92 -15.67 -8.71 -1.85
N PRO A 93 -14.66 -9.47 -2.31
CA PRO A 93 -13.22 -9.26 -2.09
C PRO A 93 -12.69 -7.99 -2.78
N ASN A 94 -11.78 -7.28 -2.12
CA ASN A 94 -11.25 -6.00 -2.60
C ASN A 94 -9.83 -6.12 -3.16
N ALA A 95 -9.56 -5.53 -4.33
CA ALA A 95 -8.27 -5.61 -5.00
C ALA A 95 -7.14 -4.94 -4.22
N VAL A 96 -7.36 -3.73 -3.68
CA VAL A 96 -6.34 -3.01 -2.90
C VAL A 96 -5.91 -3.83 -1.69
N TYR A 97 -6.88 -4.42 -0.97
CA TYR A 97 -6.60 -5.24 0.20
C TYR A 97 -5.77 -6.49 -0.15
N ASN A 98 -6.16 -7.19 -1.21
CA ASN A 98 -5.50 -8.41 -1.66
C ASN A 98 -4.09 -8.15 -2.23
N LEU A 99 -3.93 -7.10 -3.04
CA LEU A 99 -2.65 -6.72 -3.63
C LEU A 99 -1.67 -6.19 -2.57
N HIS A 100 -2.16 -5.49 -1.55
CA HIS A 100 -1.32 -5.05 -0.44
C HIS A 100 -0.87 -6.23 0.44
N TYR A 101 -1.76 -7.20 0.69
CA TYR A 101 -1.38 -8.45 1.35
C TYR A 101 -0.34 -9.23 0.54
N LEU A 102 -0.49 -9.29 -0.78
CA LEU A 102 0.49 -9.91 -1.68
C LEU A 102 1.87 -9.24 -1.55
N LEU A 103 1.91 -7.90 -1.52
CA LEU A 103 3.15 -7.14 -1.31
C LEU A 103 3.78 -7.44 0.07
N ALA A 104 2.96 -7.60 1.12
CA ALA A 104 3.43 -7.99 2.45
C ALA A 104 4.00 -9.42 2.45
N LEU A 105 3.35 -10.38 1.79
CA LEU A 105 3.87 -11.75 1.66
C LEU A 105 5.22 -11.77 0.92
N HIS A 106 5.38 -10.99 -0.15
CA HIS A 106 6.67 -10.86 -0.84
C HIS A 106 7.75 -10.24 0.06
N SER A 107 7.41 -9.21 0.83
CA SER A 107 8.33 -8.59 1.78
C SER A 107 8.76 -9.56 2.89
N ALA A 108 7.81 -10.34 3.42
CA ALA A 108 8.08 -11.35 4.45
C ALA A 108 8.92 -12.51 3.91
N ALA A 109 8.58 -13.05 2.73
CA ALA A 109 9.35 -14.12 2.08
C ALA A 109 10.80 -13.67 1.81
N SER A 110 11.00 -12.44 1.34
CA SER A 110 12.34 -11.87 1.14
C SER A 110 13.15 -11.81 2.45
N MET A 111 12.53 -11.38 3.56
CA MET A 111 13.19 -11.39 4.87
C MET A 111 13.50 -12.82 5.34
N ALA A 112 12.60 -13.78 5.13
CA ALA A 112 12.80 -15.18 5.49
C ALA A 112 13.97 -15.80 4.72
N THR A 113 14.05 -15.56 3.41
CA THR A 113 15.19 -15.99 2.58
C THR A 113 16.50 -15.41 3.09
N ALA A 114 16.54 -14.10 3.37
CA ALA A 114 17.76 -13.43 3.84
C ALA A 114 18.28 -13.98 5.19
N ARG A 115 17.35 -14.47 6.03
CA ARG A 115 17.65 -15.07 7.34
C ARG A 115 17.77 -16.59 7.31
N ARG A 116 17.65 -17.21 6.13
CA ARG A 116 17.69 -18.68 5.93
C ARG A 116 16.58 -19.45 6.67
N ALA A 117 15.43 -18.80 6.88
CA ALA A 117 14.21 -19.44 7.39
C ALA A 117 13.45 -20.09 6.22
N SER A 118 13.99 -21.19 5.69
CA SER A 118 13.51 -21.77 4.42
C SER A 118 12.04 -22.22 4.48
N GLY A 119 11.56 -22.71 5.62
CA GLY A 119 10.17 -23.14 5.78
C GLY A 119 9.17 -22.00 5.57
N GLU A 120 9.39 -20.87 6.26
CA GLU A 120 8.57 -19.67 6.10
C GLU A 120 8.74 -19.03 4.72
N ALA A 121 9.96 -19.02 4.18
CA ALA A 121 10.23 -18.48 2.84
C ALA A 121 9.42 -19.23 1.76
N ASP A 122 9.45 -20.57 1.78
CA ASP A 122 8.71 -21.41 0.84
C ASP A 122 7.20 -21.28 1.05
N CYS A 123 6.74 -21.27 2.31
CA CYS A 123 5.33 -21.13 2.66
C CYS A 123 4.76 -19.80 2.16
N TRP A 124 5.39 -18.68 2.49
CA TRP A 124 4.93 -17.35 2.09
C TRP A 124 5.09 -17.11 0.59
N GLY A 125 6.14 -17.66 -0.03
CA GLY A 125 6.30 -17.65 -1.48
C GLY A 125 5.16 -18.39 -2.21
N ALA A 126 4.76 -19.56 -1.71
CA ALA A 126 3.64 -20.33 -2.27
C ALA A 126 2.31 -19.57 -2.09
N ARG A 127 2.05 -19.01 -0.90
CA ARG A 127 0.86 -18.17 -0.64
C ARG A 127 0.81 -16.96 -1.57
N ALA A 128 1.92 -16.26 -1.75
CA ALA A 128 2.02 -15.12 -2.65
C ALA A 128 1.72 -15.53 -4.10
N SER A 129 2.29 -16.64 -4.57
CA SER A 129 2.04 -17.15 -5.92
C SER A 129 0.56 -17.46 -6.14
N ALA A 130 -0.09 -18.16 -5.20
CA ALA A 130 -1.52 -18.49 -5.27
C ALA A 130 -2.39 -17.22 -5.27
N LEU A 131 -2.13 -16.30 -4.35
CA LEU A 131 -2.88 -15.04 -4.24
C LEU A 131 -2.72 -14.16 -5.47
N ARG A 132 -1.52 -14.11 -6.08
CA ARG A 132 -1.29 -13.39 -7.34
C ARG A 132 -2.22 -13.88 -8.45
N HIS A 133 -2.35 -15.20 -8.60
CA HIS A 133 -3.25 -15.78 -9.61
C HIS A 133 -4.72 -15.48 -9.30
N ALA A 134 -5.14 -15.62 -8.04
CA ALA A 134 -6.52 -15.31 -7.63
C ALA A 134 -6.86 -13.84 -7.85
N ALA A 135 -6.01 -12.92 -7.40
CA ALA A 135 -6.21 -11.47 -7.55
C ALA A 135 -6.26 -11.05 -9.02
N ARG A 136 -5.35 -11.56 -9.86
CA ARG A 136 -5.36 -11.26 -11.30
C ARG A 136 -6.62 -11.81 -11.97
N SER A 137 -7.01 -13.04 -11.63
CA SER A 137 -8.25 -13.64 -12.13
C SER A 137 -9.49 -12.82 -11.75
N ALA A 138 -9.54 -12.25 -10.55
CA ALA A 138 -10.70 -11.49 -10.09
C ALA A 138 -10.73 -10.04 -10.60
N PHE A 139 -9.61 -9.34 -10.61
CA PHE A 139 -9.58 -7.88 -10.67
C PHE A 139 -9.00 -7.28 -11.95
N TRP A 140 -8.24 -8.06 -12.74
CA TRP A 140 -7.64 -7.57 -14.00
C TRP A 140 -8.58 -7.78 -15.18
N ARG A 141 -9.08 -6.71 -15.82
CA ARG A 141 -9.90 -6.79 -17.04
C ARG A 141 -9.64 -5.58 -17.92
N ASP A 142 -9.64 -5.78 -19.23
CA ASP A 142 -9.62 -4.69 -20.23
C ASP A 142 -8.48 -3.66 -20.04
N GLY A 143 -7.32 -4.10 -19.57
CA GLY A 143 -6.15 -3.24 -19.35
C GLY A 143 -6.16 -2.43 -18.06
N VAL A 144 -7.12 -2.67 -17.16
CA VAL A 144 -7.21 -1.99 -15.85
C VAL A 144 -7.39 -2.97 -14.68
N TRP A 145 -6.98 -2.52 -13.50
CA TRP A 145 -7.22 -3.19 -12.22
C TRP A 145 -8.45 -2.59 -11.55
N TYR A 146 -9.56 -3.31 -11.59
CA TYR A 146 -10.78 -2.94 -10.87
C TYR A 146 -10.63 -3.18 -9.37
N ASP A 147 -11.28 -2.36 -8.56
CA ASP A 147 -11.18 -2.43 -7.10
C ASP A 147 -12.01 -3.58 -6.50
N ASP A 148 -13.02 -4.06 -7.24
CA ASP A 148 -13.91 -5.16 -6.86
C ASP A 148 -14.31 -6.03 -8.08
N ALA A 149 -15.00 -7.15 -7.82
CA ALA A 149 -15.44 -8.08 -8.86
C ALA A 149 -16.59 -7.51 -9.71
N GLU A 150 -17.43 -6.64 -9.13
CA GLU A 150 -18.51 -5.95 -9.84
C GLU A 150 -18.02 -4.88 -10.83
N ARG A 151 -16.72 -4.54 -10.77
CA ARG A 151 -16.08 -3.50 -11.60
C ARG A 151 -16.67 -2.12 -11.36
N THR A 152 -17.02 -1.83 -10.11
CA THR A 152 -17.65 -0.56 -9.70
C THR A 152 -16.70 0.62 -9.89
N THR A 153 -15.42 0.43 -9.51
CA THR A 153 -14.36 1.43 -9.68
C THR A 153 -13.05 0.76 -10.08
N PHE A 154 -12.14 1.53 -10.64
CA PHE A 154 -10.73 1.17 -10.80
C PHE A 154 -9.89 2.34 -10.31
N SER A 155 -8.85 2.06 -9.51
CA SER A 155 -8.09 3.10 -8.80
C SER A 155 -6.61 3.12 -9.17
N GLN A 156 -5.98 4.28 -8.99
CA GLN A 156 -4.52 4.37 -9.05
C GLN A 156 -3.85 3.43 -8.06
N LEU A 157 -4.44 3.28 -6.87
CA LEU A 157 -3.86 2.47 -5.80
C LEU A 157 -3.85 0.99 -6.15
N ALA A 158 -4.95 0.44 -6.68
CA ALA A 158 -4.98 -0.94 -7.16
C ALA A 158 -3.96 -1.17 -8.28
N ALA A 159 -3.89 -0.27 -9.26
CA ALA A 159 -2.91 -0.37 -10.34
C ALA A 159 -1.45 -0.28 -9.84
N ALA A 160 -1.15 0.62 -8.91
CA ALA A 160 0.19 0.76 -8.34
C ALA A 160 0.58 -0.44 -7.50
N LEU A 161 -0.32 -0.95 -6.64
CA LEU A 161 -0.05 -2.15 -5.85
C LEU A 161 0.09 -3.38 -6.73
N ALA A 162 -0.65 -3.50 -7.84
CA ALA A 162 -0.47 -4.58 -8.80
C ALA A 162 0.93 -4.58 -9.44
N LEU A 163 1.46 -3.40 -9.77
CA LEU A 163 2.84 -3.27 -10.24
C LEU A 163 3.84 -3.64 -9.14
N LEU A 164 3.68 -3.10 -7.93
CA LEU A 164 4.60 -3.30 -6.82
C LEU A 164 4.63 -4.73 -6.29
N ALA A 165 3.49 -5.40 -6.32
CA ALA A 165 3.31 -6.79 -5.90
C ALA A 165 3.61 -7.79 -7.02
N GLY A 166 4.00 -7.34 -8.22
CA GLY A 166 4.33 -8.20 -9.35
C GLY A 166 3.14 -8.98 -9.92
N ALA A 167 1.92 -8.42 -9.83
CA ALA A 167 0.70 -8.99 -10.38
C ALA A 167 0.41 -8.53 -11.82
N ALA A 168 0.99 -7.42 -12.25
CA ALA A 168 1.02 -7.01 -13.65
C ALA A 168 1.98 -7.91 -14.46
N GLU A 169 1.60 -8.26 -15.69
CA GLU A 169 2.41 -9.07 -16.60
C GLU A 169 3.27 -8.20 -17.54
N PRO A 170 4.36 -8.76 -18.10
CA PRO A 170 5.20 -8.07 -19.06
C PRO A 170 4.40 -7.48 -20.23
N GLY A 171 4.54 -6.18 -20.45
CA GLY A 171 3.85 -5.41 -21.49
C GLY A 171 2.68 -4.58 -20.96
N GLU A 172 2.18 -4.87 -19.75
CA GLU A 172 1.12 -4.08 -19.11
C GLU A 172 1.69 -2.89 -18.34
N GLU A 173 2.94 -2.97 -17.91
CA GLU A 173 3.50 -2.04 -16.92
C GLU A 173 3.58 -0.62 -17.46
N ALA A 174 4.03 -0.44 -18.70
CA ALA A 174 4.15 0.88 -19.31
C ALA A 174 2.79 1.60 -19.38
N GLY A 175 1.74 0.89 -19.80
CA GLY A 175 0.38 1.43 -19.88
C GLY A 175 -0.17 1.80 -18.51
N LEU A 176 0.03 0.93 -17.51
CA LEU A 176 -0.40 1.20 -16.13
C LEU A 176 0.31 2.41 -15.53
N LEU A 177 1.63 2.49 -15.69
CA LEU A 177 2.43 3.62 -15.20
C LEU A 177 2.01 4.94 -15.84
N ASP A 178 1.76 4.96 -17.14
CA ASP A 178 1.31 6.15 -17.85
C ASP A 178 -0.11 6.55 -17.44
N ALA A 179 -1.03 5.58 -17.24
CA ALA A 179 -2.39 5.85 -16.75
C ALA A 179 -2.39 6.39 -15.31
N ILE A 180 -1.58 5.81 -14.42
CA ILE A 180 -1.39 6.28 -13.04
C ILE A 180 -0.86 7.72 -13.05
N ALA A 181 0.21 8.00 -13.83
CA ALA A 181 0.77 9.34 -13.94
C ALA A 181 -0.25 10.35 -14.48
N ALA A 182 -0.94 10.00 -15.57
CA ALA A 182 -1.97 10.85 -16.17
C ALA A 182 -3.05 11.22 -15.15
N ARG A 183 -3.52 10.26 -14.34
CA ARG A 183 -4.52 10.55 -13.31
C ARG A 183 -4.00 11.50 -12.24
N SER A 184 -2.74 11.36 -11.81
CA SER A 184 -2.11 12.28 -10.85
C SER A 184 -1.80 13.66 -11.47
N LEU A 185 -1.68 13.79 -12.78
CA LEU A 185 -1.40 15.08 -13.44
C LEU A 185 -2.66 15.87 -13.80
N ASP A 186 -3.82 15.21 -13.85
CA ASP A 186 -5.13 15.84 -13.99
C ASP A 186 -5.47 16.68 -12.75
N SER A 187 -5.80 17.95 -12.96
CA SER A 187 -6.14 18.93 -11.92
C SER A 187 -7.53 18.71 -11.32
N ASN A 188 -8.40 17.95 -12.00
CA ASN A 188 -9.71 17.61 -11.48
C ASN A 188 -9.60 16.41 -10.53
N ASP A 189 -9.75 16.65 -9.24
CA ASP A 189 -9.66 15.64 -8.18
C ASP A 189 -10.96 14.84 -8.02
N GLU A 190 -12.08 15.31 -8.59
CA GLU A 190 -13.39 14.67 -8.48
C GLU A 190 -13.43 13.26 -9.08
N ALA A 191 -14.17 12.38 -8.41
CA ALA A 191 -14.51 11.07 -8.92
C ALA A 191 -15.63 11.17 -9.96
N ALA A 192 -15.53 10.35 -11.01
CA ALA A 192 -16.54 10.27 -12.06
C ALA A 192 -16.61 8.85 -12.62
N PRO A 193 -17.79 8.38 -13.08
CA PRO A 193 -17.91 7.10 -13.77
C PRO A 193 -16.93 7.00 -14.95
N GLY A 194 -16.23 5.87 -15.07
CA GLY A 194 -15.24 5.64 -16.13
C GLY A 194 -13.92 6.40 -15.95
N LYS A 195 -13.74 7.17 -14.87
CA LYS A 195 -12.49 7.84 -14.54
C LYS A 195 -11.76 7.07 -13.45
N MET A 196 -10.45 6.89 -13.62
CA MET A 196 -9.60 6.27 -12.59
C MET A 196 -9.71 7.04 -11.28
N VAL A 197 -9.93 6.33 -10.17
CA VAL A 197 -9.99 6.94 -8.84
C VAL A 197 -8.60 7.45 -8.44
N LEU A 198 -8.55 8.72 -8.05
CA LEU A 198 -7.36 9.40 -7.55
C LEU A 198 -7.07 8.93 -6.12
N ALA A 199 -5.85 8.46 -5.87
CA ALA A 199 -5.44 8.06 -4.52
C ALA A 199 -5.27 9.28 -3.61
N SER A 200 -5.42 9.14 -2.29
CA SER A 200 -5.16 10.22 -1.33
C SER A 200 -3.66 10.61 -1.29
N PRO A 201 -3.30 11.75 -0.69
CA PRO A 201 -1.91 12.12 -0.47
C PRO A 201 -1.11 11.08 0.33
N PHE A 202 -1.76 10.35 1.25
CA PHE A 202 -1.12 9.27 2.01
C PHE A 202 -0.71 8.12 1.08
N MET A 203 -1.66 7.57 0.33
CA MET A 203 -1.42 6.42 -0.55
C MET A 203 -0.66 6.77 -1.82
N HIS A 204 -0.45 8.06 -2.12
CA HIS A 204 0.49 8.48 -3.15
C HIS A 204 1.94 8.02 -2.90
N HIS A 205 2.28 7.55 -1.70
CA HIS A 205 3.54 6.86 -1.46
C HIS A 205 3.72 5.66 -2.42
N TYR A 206 2.71 4.80 -2.55
CA TYR A 206 2.76 3.63 -3.44
C TYR A 206 2.71 4.02 -4.92
N ILE A 207 2.00 5.10 -5.24
CA ILE A 207 1.99 5.68 -6.59
C ILE A 207 3.41 6.09 -7.01
N PHE A 208 4.11 6.80 -6.14
CA PHE A 208 5.48 7.23 -6.39
C PHE A 208 6.46 6.06 -6.43
N GLU A 209 6.29 5.06 -5.56
CA GLU A 209 7.14 3.87 -5.59
C GLU A 209 6.96 3.08 -6.89
N ALA A 210 5.72 2.92 -7.38
CA ALA A 210 5.44 2.27 -8.66
C ALA A 210 6.08 3.05 -9.84
N LEU A 211 5.87 4.37 -9.89
CA LEU A 211 6.45 5.23 -10.92
C LEU A 211 7.99 5.20 -10.91
N ARG A 212 8.62 5.25 -9.73
CA ARG A 212 10.07 5.25 -9.59
C ARG A 212 10.66 3.89 -10.01
N ARG A 213 10.11 2.77 -9.52
CA ARG A 213 10.55 1.42 -9.92
C ARG A 213 10.32 1.15 -11.40
N GLY A 214 9.29 1.76 -11.99
CA GLY A 214 9.01 1.73 -13.43
C GLY A 214 9.88 2.67 -14.28
N GLY A 215 10.89 3.34 -13.71
CA GLY A 215 11.77 4.26 -14.44
C GLY A 215 11.12 5.59 -14.84
N LYS A 216 9.95 5.92 -14.29
CA LYS A 216 9.15 7.10 -14.59
C LYS A 216 9.28 8.20 -13.52
N SER A 217 10.45 8.30 -12.87
CA SER A 217 10.74 9.27 -11.80
C SER A 217 10.50 10.74 -12.18
N HIS A 218 10.53 11.07 -13.47
CA HIS A 218 10.18 12.42 -13.94
C HIS A 218 8.71 12.78 -13.65
N TYR A 219 7.79 11.81 -13.73
CA TYR A 219 6.39 12.03 -13.33
C TYR A 219 6.26 12.27 -11.83
N VAL A 220 7.03 11.58 -11.00
CA VAL A 220 7.04 11.83 -9.55
C VAL A 220 7.36 13.30 -9.25
N MET A 221 8.42 13.83 -9.87
CA MET A 221 8.79 15.24 -9.72
C MET A 221 7.66 16.19 -10.16
N GLU A 222 7.02 15.91 -11.28
CA GLU A 222 5.95 16.75 -11.82
C GLU A 222 4.68 16.69 -10.96
N ILE A 223 4.31 15.50 -10.48
CA ILE A 223 3.17 15.31 -9.58
C ILE A 223 3.41 16.05 -8.26
N ILE A 224 4.63 16.00 -7.69
CA ILE A 224 4.98 16.77 -6.49
C ILE A 224 4.77 18.27 -6.73
N ARG A 225 5.31 18.81 -7.83
CA ARG A 225 5.12 20.22 -8.20
C ARG A 225 3.66 20.59 -8.35
N ARG A 226 2.84 19.76 -8.99
CA ARG A 226 1.42 20.09 -9.25
C ARG A 226 0.50 19.86 -8.07
N ARG A 227 0.72 18.82 -7.27
CA ARG A 227 -0.21 18.44 -6.19
C ARG A 227 0.21 19.04 -4.87
N TRP A 228 1.43 18.81 -4.42
CA TRP A 228 1.94 19.42 -3.20
C TRP A 228 2.26 20.91 -3.40
N GLY A 229 2.68 21.31 -4.61
CA GLY A 229 2.90 22.72 -4.92
C GLY A 229 1.64 23.57 -4.80
N ARG A 230 0.43 23.02 -5.03
CA ARG A 230 -0.84 23.73 -4.76
C ARG A 230 -0.94 24.21 -3.31
N TRP A 231 -0.55 23.37 -2.35
CA TRP A 231 -0.55 23.75 -0.93
C TRP A 231 0.55 24.78 -0.63
N ALA A 232 1.75 24.58 -1.18
CA ALA A 232 2.87 25.49 -0.98
C ALA A 232 2.61 26.89 -1.57
N GLU A 233 2.06 26.98 -2.78
CA GLU A 233 1.68 28.23 -3.46
C GLU A 233 0.56 28.96 -2.74
N ALA A 234 -0.38 28.21 -2.14
CA ALA A 234 -1.41 28.77 -1.27
C ALA A 234 -0.90 29.19 0.12
N GLY A 235 0.41 29.06 0.40
CA GLY A 235 1.05 29.51 1.64
C GLY A 235 0.92 28.55 2.82
N TYR A 236 0.52 27.29 2.58
CA TYR A 236 0.41 26.29 3.65
C TYR A 236 1.78 25.67 3.96
N PRO A 237 2.23 25.69 5.23
CA PRO A 237 3.58 25.25 5.62
C PRO A 237 3.71 23.73 5.85
N THR A 238 2.62 22.98 5.69
CA THR A 238 2.50 21.56 6.07
C THR A 238 1.75 20.76 5.01
N THR A 239 1.92 19.44 5.03
CA THR A 239 1.21 18.51 4.13
C THR A 239 -0.10 18.06 4.74
N TRP A 240 -1.17 17.99 3.94
CA TRP A 240 -2.52 17.75 4.44
C TRP A 240 -2.89 16.26 4.48
N GLU A 241 -3.96 15.96 5.24
CA GLU A 241 -4.54 14.63 5.37
C GLU A 241 -5.14 14.12 4.04
N ASN A 242 -5.86 15.00 3.34
CA ASN A 242 -6.49 14.73 2.06
C ASN A 242 -6.24 15.90 1.08
N TRP A 243 -6.56 15.72 -0.21
CA TRP A 243 -6.35 16.74 -1.25
C TRP A 243 -7.05 18.06 -0.93
N ASN A 244 -8.26 17.94 -0.38
CA ASN A 244 -9.03 19.03 0.19
C ASN A 244 -9.44 18.63 1.61
N VAL A 245 -9.32 19.56 2.55
CA VAL A 245 -9.81 19.38 3.92
C VAL A 245 -10.62 20.62 4.29
N ASP A 246 -11.86 20.40 4.72
CA ASP A 246 -12.67 21.43 5.35
C ASP A 246 -12.53 21.24 6.87
N PHE A 247 -12.11 22.27 7.59
CA PHE A 247 -12.03 22.20 9.05
C PHE A 247 -13.45 22.19 9.65
N PRO A 248 -13.76 21.32 10.64
CA PRO A 248 -12.84 20.48 11.44
C PRO A 248 -12.64 19.04 10.94
N ASP A 249 -13.16 18.68 9.77
CA ASP A 249 -13.28 17.29 9.30
C ASP A 249 -12.01 16.73 8.64
N GLY A 250 -10.85 17.40 8.80
CA GLY A 250 -9.55 16.91 8.36
C GLY A 250 -8.36 17.73 8.87
N SER A 251 -7.17 17.12 8.88
CA SER A 251 -5.93 17.77 9.32
C SER A 251 -5.18 18.45 8.17
N GLN A 252 -4.80 19.72 8.35
CA GLN A 252 -3.87 20.44 7.47
C GLN A 252 -2.39 20.17 7.80
N CYS A 253 -2.10 19.30 8.78
CA CYS A 253 -0.74 18.92 9.14
C CYS A 253 -0.68 17.43 9.47
N HIS A 254 -0.36 16.61 8.45
CA HIS A 254 -0.33 15.16 8.55
C HIS A 254 0.95 14.57 7.94
N ALA A 255 1.77 13.93 8.78
CA ALA A 255 3.11 13.46 8.41
C ALA A 255 3.10 12.35 7.35
N PHE A 256 2.01 11.58 7.26
CA PHE A 256 1.87 10.50 6.28
C PHE A 256 1.87 10.97 4.81
N SER A 257 1.82 12.28 4.57
CA SER A 257 1.80 12.95 3.26
C SER A 257 3.09 13.74 3.03
N ALA A 258 4.05 13.66 3.96
CA ALA A 258 5.36 14.30 3.86
C ALA A 258 6.39 13.43 3.10
N HIS A 259 5.97 12.29 2.54
CA HIS A 259 6.81 11.39 1.76
C HIS A 259 7.40 11.96 0.45
N PRO A 260 6.97 13.10 -0.13
CA PRO A 260 7.74 13.74 -1.21
C PRO A 260 9.20 13.97 -0.85
N ARG A 261 9.51 14.28 0.42
CA ARG A 261 10.91 14.40 0.88
C ARG A 261 11.71 13.12 0.65
N TYR A 262 11.13 11.96 0.98
CA TYR A 262 11.76 10.66 0.77
C TYR A 262 11.97 10.39 -0.72
N HIS A 263 10.93 10.56 -1.53
CA HIS A 263 10.99 10.27 -2.96
C HIS A 263 11.96 11.20 -3.71
N LEU A 264 12.06 12.48 -3.33
CA LEU A 264 13.06 13.40 -3.88
C LEU A 264 14.49 12.94 -3.58
N ALA A 265 14.75 12.43 -2.37
CA ALA A 265 16.07 11.92 -2.00
C ALA A 265 16.43 10.64 -2.76
N GLU A 266 15.48 9.71 -2.92
CA GLU A 266 15.70 8.49 -3.72
C GLU A 266 15.98 8.83 -5.19
N ILE A 267 15.22 9.75 -5.78
CA ILE A 267 15.42 10.17 -7.18
C ILE A 267 16.80 10.84 -7.37
N ALA A 268 17.29 11.57 -6.38
CA ALA A 268 18.63 12.14 -6.42
C ALA A 268 19.70 11.05 -6.41
N ARG A 269 19.58 10.05 -5.51
CA ARG A 269 20.49 8.90 -5.43
C ARG A 269 20.51 8.09 -6.72
N ASP A 270 19.34 7.80 -7.29
CA ASP A 270 19.20 7.04 -8.54
C ASP A 270 19.90 7.74 -9.73
N ARG A 271 20.10 9.07 -9.66
CA ARG A 271 20.79 9.87 -10.68
C ARG A 271 22.28 10.08 -10.40
N GLY A 272 22.85 9.41 -9.39
CA GLY A 272 24.23 9.61 -8.95
C GLY A 272 24.46 10.91 -8.16
N GLY A 273 23.39 11.51 -7.64
CA GLY A 273 23.46 12.67 -6.75
C GLY A 273 23.53 12.24 -5.29
N ILE A 274 24.74 12.32 -4.73
CA ILE A 274 25.15 12.04 -3.33
C ILE A 274 24.89 10.61 -2.85
#